data_AF-A0A352IPA7-F1
#
_entry.id   AF-A0A352IPA7-F1
#
_cell.length_a   1.000
_cell.length_b   1.000
_cell.length_c   1.000
_cell.angle_alpha   90.00
_cell.angle_beta   90.00
_cell.angle_gamma   90.00
#
_symmetry.space_group_name_H-M   'P 1'
#
loop_
_entity.id
_entity.type
_entity.pdbx_description
1 polymer ?
#
loop_
_entity_poly.entity_id
_entity_poly.type
_entity_poly.pdbx_seq_one_letter_code
_entity_poly.pdbx_strand_id
1 'polypeptide(L)'
;GLLVHMALFFVIPVVLLFLARVSWPAGLKRVTHWLAPIIVDIALILVLALTSYQEMASTFRNHRDIKDLVVPVNSVAALASLGSKVAAAQFPQEYQQVGLDATVSLPVSDRAKPNLVVFVLGETARADHFGLNGYQRDTTPELSKLARQSGGTLVNFPRVSSCGTATALSVP
;
A
#
# COMPACT_ATOMS: atom_id res chain seq x y z
N GLY A 1 -0.65 -4.20 -23.89
CA GLY A 1 0.50 -3.77 -23.08
C GLY A 1 0.21 -2.43 -22.43
N LEU A 2 0.88 -2.11 -21.31
CA LEU A 2 0.64 -0.89 -20.51
C LEU A 2 0.64 0.39 -21.37
N LEU A 3 1.59 0.51 -22.30
CA LEU A 3 1.71 1.66 -23.20
C LEU A 3 0.46 1.88 -24.06
N VAL A 4 -0.11 0.80 -24.60
CA VAL A 4 -1.34 0.86 -25.42
C VAL A 4 -2.53 1.30 -24.56
N HIS A 5 -2.62 0.79 -23.33
CA HIS A 5 -3.67 1.17 -22.40
C HIS A 5 -3.59 2.67 -22.03
N MET A 6 -2.39 3.19 -21.75
CA MET A 6 -2.18 4.61 -21.51
C MET A 6 -2.50 5.48 -22.73
N ALA A 7 -2.11 5.05 -23.93
CA ALA A 7 -2.43 5.79 -25.15
C ALA A 7 -3.96 5.93 -25.35
N LEU A 8 -4.70 4.83 -25.16
CA LEU A 8 -6.14 4.77 -25.38
C LEU A 8 -6.97 5.48 -24.30
N PHE A 9 -6.64 5.28 -23.03
CA PHE A 9 -7.50 5.74 -21.92
C PHE A 9 -7.01 7.01 -21.23
N PHE A 10 -5.78 7.47 -21.52
CA PHE A 10 -5.25 8.71 -20.98
C PHE A 10 -4.92 9.72 -22.09
N VAL A 11 -4.01 9.37 -23.01
CA VAL A 11 -3.49 10.35 -23.98
C VAL A 11 -4.58 10.82 -24.94
N ILE A 12 -5.28 9.89 -25.60
CA ILE A 12 -6.33 10.24 -26.58
C ILE A 12 -7.45 11.08 -25.93
N PRO A 13 -8.07 10.67 -24.81
CA PRO A 13 -9.11 11.47 -24.16
C PRO A 13 -8.64 12.87 -23.77
N VAL A 14 -7.42 13.00 -23.22
CA VAL A 14 -6.87 14.31 -22.83
C VAL A 14 -6.65 15.20 -24.06
N VAL A 15 -6.12 14.67 -25.16
CA VAL A 15 -5.95 15.42 -26.41
C VAL A 15 -7.30 15.85 -26.97
N LEU A 16 -8.30 14.95 -27.00
CA LEU A 16 -9.65 15.29 -27.45
C LEU A 16 -10.27 16.40 -26.61
N LEU A 17 -10.12 16.35 -25.29
CA LEU A 17 -10.58 17.41 -24.37
C LEU A 17 -9.83 18.72 -24.59
N PHE A 18 -8.52 18.67 -24.83
CA PHE A 18 -7.70 19.85 -25.13
C PHE A 18 -8.09 20.52 -26.45
N LEU A 19 -8.48 19.72 -27.45
CA LEU A 19 -8.94 20.21 -28.76
C LEU A 19 -10.39 20.73 -28.72
N ALA A 20 -11.19 20.31 -27.73
CA ALA A 20 -12.57 20.73 -27.58
C ALA A 20 -12.66 22.21 -27.18
N ARG A 21 -13.19 23.03 -28.08
CA ARG A 21 -13.45 24.46 -27.81
C ARG A 21 -14.78 24.62 -27.11
N VAL A 22 -14.75 24.89 -25.80
CA VAL A 22 -15.95 25.12 -25.01
C VAL A 22 -16.28 26.62 -24.95
N SER A 23 -17.43 27.00 -25.50
CA SER A 23 -17.97 28.36 -25.41
C SER A 23 -18.91 28.48 -24.21
N TRP A 24 -18.58 29.36 -23.27
CA TRP A 24 -19.37 29.54 -22.04
C TRP A 24 -20.30 30.75 -22.14
N PRO A 25 -21.52 30.67 -21.61
CA PRO A 25 -22.40 31.84 -21.51
C PRO A 25 -21.76 32.91 -20.60
N ALA A 26 -22.07 34.18 -20.88
CA ALA A 26 -21.60 35.32 -20.10
C ALA A 26 -22.52 35.63 -18.89
N GLY A 27 -21.94 36.25 -17.86
CA GLY A 27 -22.67 36.75 -16.70
C GLY A 27 -23.26 35.66 -15.79
N LEU A 28 -24.39 35.97 -15.14
CA LEU A 28 -25.03 35.09 -14.13
C LEU A 28 -25.53 33.76 -14.71
N LYS A 29 -25.82 33.73 -16.02
CA LYS A 29 -26.15 32.49 -16.75
C LYS A 29 -25.00 31.48 -16.73
N ARG A 30 -23.75 31.91 -16.55
CA ARG A 30 -22.62 31.01 -16.35
C ARG A 30 -22.81 30.22 -15.07
N VAL A 31 -23.04 30.89 -13.94
CA VAL A 31 -23.16 30.25 -12.62
C VAL A 31 -24.24 29.17 -12.61
N THR A 32 -25.39 29.42 -13.25
CA THR A 32 -26.46 28.41 -13.34
C THR A 32 -26.05 27.19 -14.18
N HIS A 33 -25.27 27.36 -15.25
CA HIS A 33 -24.76 26.24 -16.04
C HIS A 33 -23.77 25.34 -15.26
N TRP A 34 -23.08 25.88 -14.25
CA TRP A 34 -22.20 25.09 -13.38
C TRP A 34 -22.96 24.44 -12.23
N LEU A 35 -23.83 25.20 -11.55
CA LEU A 35 -24.51 24.71 -10.35
C LEU A 35 -25.65 23.74 -10.65
N ALA A 36 -26.39 23.93 -11.74
CA ALA A 36 -27.51 23.06 -12.08
C ALA A 36 -27.11 21.58 -12.22
N PRO A 37 -26.10 21.19 -13.02
CA PRO A 37 -25.70 19.78 -13.12
C PRO A 37 -25.17 19.25 -11.78
N ILE A 38 -24.37 20.03 -11.05
CA ILE A 38 -23.85 19.61 -9.73
C ILE A 38 -24.99 19.30 -8.75
N ILE A 39 -26.01 20.16 -8.67
CA ILE A 39 -27.15 19.97 -7.77
C ILE A 39 -27.95 18.74 -8.20
N VAL A 40 -28.17 18.55 -9.51
CA VAL A 40 -28.88 17.37 -10.04
C VAL A 40 -28.12 16.09 -9.71
N ASP A 41 -26.81 16.06 -9.90
CA ASP A 41 -25.96 14.91 -9.59
C ASP A 41 -25.98 14.59 -8.08
N ILE A 42 -25.85 15.61 -7.23
CA ILE A 42 -25.95 15.44 -5.77
C ILE A 42 -27.33 14.91 -5.36
N ALA A 43 -28.40 15.46 -5.94
CA ALA A 43 -29.76 15.01 -5.66
C ALA A 43 -29.96 13.56 -6.08
N LEU A 44 -29.46 13.16 -7.25
CA LEU A 44 -29.52 11.78 -7.74
C LEU A 44 -28.74 10.83 -6.83
N ILE A 45 -27.51 11.18 -6.45
CA ILE A 45 -26.70 10.40 -5.51
C ILE A 45 -27.42 10.25 -4.18
N LEU A 46 -28.04 11.32 -3.66
CA LEU A 46 -28.78 11.29 -2.41
C LEU A 46 -30.00 10.39 -2.50
N VAL A 47 -30.79 10.47 -3.57
CA VAL A 47 -31.93 9.59 -3.80
C VAL A 47 -31.48 8.13 -3.80
N LEU A 48 -30.44 7.79 -4.57
CA LEU A 48 -29.88 6.43 -4.60
C LEU A 48 -29.39 5.97 -3.22
N ALA A 49 -28.69 6.85 -2.50
CA ALA A 49 -28.18 6.55 -1.16
C ALA A 49 -29.30 6.31 -0.15
N LEU A 50 -30.44 7.01 -0.28
CA LEU A 50 -31.59 6.84 0.60
C LEU A 50 -32.42 5.60 0.22
N THR A 51 -32.61 5.31 -1.07
CA THR A 51 -33.39 4.15 -1.52
C THR A 51 -32.64 2.84 -1.30
N SER A 52 -31.30 2.85 -1.38
CA SER A 52 -30.44 1.67 -1.29
C SER A 52 -29.49 1.72 -0.09
N TYR A 53 -29.86 2.44 0.98
CA TYR A 53 -28.98 2.70 2.12
C TYR A 53 -28.43 1.43 2.78
N GLN A 54 -29.28 0.42 3.01
CA GLN A 54 -28.86 -0.80 3.72
C GLN A 54 -27.80 -1.59 2.95
N GLU A 55 -28.00 -1.73 1.64
CA GLU A 55 -27.06 -2.44 0.75
C GLU A 55 -25.73 -1.68 0.64
N MET A 56 -25.79 -0.37 0.42
CA MET A 56 -24.60 0.48 0.36
C MET A 56 -23.84 0.46 1.69
N ALA A 57 -24.53 0.64 2.82
CA ALA A 57 -23.91 0.66 4.14
C ALA A 57 -23.25 -0.68 4.49
N SER A 58 -23.89 -1.81 4.16
CA SER A 58 -23.30 -3.15 4.34
C SER A 58 -22.04 -3.31 3.49
N THR A 59 -22.13 -2.95 2.19
CA THR A 59 -21.02 -3.07 1.24
C THR A 59 -19.84 -2.22 1.67
N PHE A 60 -20.02 -0.93 1.98
CA PHE A 60 -18.92 -0.06 2.39
C PHE A 60 -18.34 -0.40 3.78
N ARG A 61 -19.11 -1.06 4.67
CA ARG A 61 -18.58 -1.54 5.96
C ARG A 61 -17.72 -2.78 5.80
N ASN A 62 -18.13 -3.71 4.94
CA ASN A 62 -17.44 -4.97 4.70
C ASN A 62 -16.29 -4.85 3.70
N HIS A 63 -16.42 -3.94 2.73
CA HIS A 63 -15.45 -3.70 1.65
C HIS A 63 -14.96 -2.24 1.70
N ARG A 64 -14.24 -1.92 2.77
CA ARG A 64 -13.67 -0.57 2.98
C ARG A 64 -12.62 -0.19 1.94
N ASP A 65 -12.06 -1.18 1.25
CA ASP A 65 -11.08 -1.07 0.18
C ASP A 65 -11.66 -0.47 -1.11
N ILE A 66 -12.97 -0.58 -1.34
CA ILE A 66 -13.62 -0.02 -2.54
C ILE A 66 -13.33 1.47 -2.69
N LYS A 67 -13.29 2.23 -1.59
CA LYS A 67 -13.02 3.68 -1.63
C LYS A 67 -11.63 3.99 -2.22
N ASP A 68 -10.67 3.07 -2.07
CA ASP A 68 -9.30 3.22 -2.53
C ASP A 68 -9.18 2.89 -4.03
N LEU A 69 -10.20 2.27 -4.62
CA LEU A 69 -10.30 1.96 -6.06
C LEU A 69 -10.99 3.07 -6.87
N VAL A 70 -11.77 3.95 -6.22
CA VAL A 70 -12.52 5.01 -6.91
C VAL A 70 -11.60 6.15 -7.33
N VAL A 71 -11.34 6.26 -8.63
CA VAL A 71 -10.61 7.39 -9.22
C VAL A 71 -11.56 8.55 -9.54
N PRO A 72 -11.15 9.81 -9.33
CA PRO A 72 -9.87 10.27 -8.79
C PRO A 72 -9.85 10.45 -7.25
N VAL A 73 -10.94 10.09 -6.55
CA VAL A 73 -11.12 10.33 -5.11
C VAL A 73 -9.99 9.75 -4.28
N ASN A 74 -9.54 8.54 -4.61
CA ASN A 74 -8.43 7.85 -3.95
C ASN A 74 -7.14 8.69 -3.94
N SER A 75 -6.78 9.27 -5.08
CA SER A 75 -5.55 10.01 -5.29
C SER A 75 -5.59 11.36 -4.57
N VAL A 76 -6.74 12.04 -4.63
CA VAL A 76 -6.96 13.31 -3.93
C VAL A 76 -6.91 13.11 -2.42
N ALA A 77 -7.57 12.07 -1.90
CA ALA A 77 -7.56 11.73 -0.48
C ALA A 77 -6.15 11.37 0.02
N ALA A 78 -5.40 10.58 -0.77
CA ALA A 78 -4.03 10.23 -0.45
C ALA A 78 -3.10 11.45 -0.41
N LEU A 79 -3.23 12.37 -1.37
CA LEU A 79 -2.48 13.63 -1.40
C LEU A 79 -2.80 14.51 -0.18
N ALA A 80 -4.08 14.63 0.18
CA ALA A 80 -4.48 15.38 1.37
C ALA A 80 -3.91 14.76 2.66
N SER A 81 -3.95 13.43 2.78
CA SER A 81 -3.35 12.71 3.91
C SER A 81 -1.83 12.85 3.96
N LEU A 82 -1.16 12.86 2.82
CA LEU A 82 0.28 13.11 2.77
C LEU A 82 0.60 14.54 3.22
N GLY A 83 -0.18 15.53 2.75
CA GLY A 83 -0.03 16.92 3.17
C GLY A 83 -0.16 17.10 4.68
N SER A 84 -1.14 16.45 5.32
CA SER A 84 -1.29 16.51 6.78
C SER A 84 -0.13 15.83 7.53
N LYS A 85 0.38 14.71 7.02
CA LYS A 85 1.58 14.05 7.58
C LYS A 85 2.83 14.91 7.46
N VAL A 86 3.06 15.54 6.31
CA VAL A 86 4.20 16.43 6.08
C VAL A 86 4.12 17.65 7.00
N ALA A 87 2.93 18.25 7.15
CA ALA A 87 2.73 19.36 8.07
C ALA A 87 3.01 18.95 9.53
N ALA A 88 2.55 17.77 9.95
CA ALA A 88 2.83 17.25 11.30
C ALA A 88 4.33 16.99 11.54
N ALA A 89 5.05 16.54 10.52
CA ALA A 89 6.49 16.29 10.60
C ALA A 89 7.33 17.57 10.79
N GLN A 90 6.78 18.76 10.53
CA GLN A 90 7.46 20.04 10.82
C GLN A 90 7.60 20.33 12.31
N PHE A 91 6.85 19.62 13.16
CA PHE A 91 6.96 19.65 14.61
C PHE A 91 7.45 18.28 15.10
N PRO A 92 8.74 17.97 14.90
CA PRO A 92 9.27 16.65 15.21
C PRO A 92 9.08 16.36 16.71
N GLN A 93 8.52 15.19 17.01
CA GLN A 93 8.53 14.65 18.36
C GLN A 93 9.97 14.42 18.78
N GLU A 94 10.26 14.59 20.06
CA GLU A 94 11.59 14.29 20.61
C GLU A 94 11.94 12.82 20.33
N TYR A 95 13.20 12.56 19.98
CA TYR A 95 13.66 11.21 19.69
C TYR A 95 13.46 10.32 20.91
N GLN A 96 12.54 9.36 20.80
CA GLN A 96 12.27 8.41 21.88
C GLN A 96 13.40 7.39 21.97
N GLN A 97 14.19 7.49 23.03
CA GLN A 97 15.23 6.50 23.32
C GLN A 97 14.58 5.21 23.84
N VAL A 98 14.99 4.07 23.29
CA VAL A 98 14.55 2.73 23.70
C VAL A 98 15.76 1.88 24.07
N GLY A 99 15.61 0.94 25.01
CA GLY A 99 16.69 0.03 25.42
C GLY A 99 17.80 0.68 26.27
N LEU A 100 17.44 1.65 27.13
CA LEU A 100 18.40 2.34 28.01
C LEU A 100 19.02 1.44 29.09
N ASP A 101 18.41 0.29 29.34
CA ASP A 101 18.86 -0.76 30.24
C ASP A 101 19.76 -1.80 29.55
N ALA A 102 20.00 -1.67 28.23
CA ALA A 102 20.81 -2.62 27.49
C ALA A 102 22.27 -2.61 27.97
N THR A 103 22.71 -3.73 28.54
CA THR A 103 24.10 -3.93 28.98
C THR A 103 24.70 -5.13 28.25
N VAL A 104 25.99 -5.04 27.93
CA VAL A 104 26.73 -6.16 27.34
C VAL A 104 27.16 -7.10 28.47
N SER A 105 26.59 -8.30 28.53
CA SER A 105 26.85 -9.27 29.59
C SER A 105 28.28 -9.82 29.63
N LEU A 106 28.97 -9.85 28.49
CA LEU A 106 30.38 -10.24 28.35
C LEU A 106 31.08 -9.33 27.34
N PRO A 107 32.09 -8.53 27.75
CA PRO A 107 32.90 -7.72 26.85
C PRO A 107 33.47 -8.57 25.71
N VAL A 108 33.54 -8.01 24.50
CA VAL A 108 34.01 -8.75 23.31
C VAL A 108 35.46 -9.23 23.47
N SER A 109 36.28 -8.50 24.24
CA SER A 109 37.67 -8.84 24.57
C SER A 109 37.81 -10.16 25.33
N ASP A 110 36.80 -10.52 26.12
CA ASP A 110 36.86 -11.66 27.04
C ASP A 110 36.20 -12.90 26.43
N ARG A 111 35.73 -12.79 25.17
CA ARG A 111 35.12 -13.92 24.44
C ARG A 111 36.20 -14.74 23.77
N ALA A 112 36.20 -16.04 24.05
CA ALA A 112 37.10 -17.00 23.39
C ALA A 112 36.92 -17.06 21.85
N LYS A 113 35.74 -16.68 21.33
CA LYS A 113 35.46 -16.57 19.90
C LYS A 113 34.46 -15.43 19.63
N PRO A 114 34.64 -14.63 18.56
CA PRO A 114 33.68 -13.60 18.20
C PRO A 114 32.35 -14.19 17.70
N ASN A 115 31.25 -13.50 17.97
CA ASN A 115 29.94 -13.84 17.42
C ASN A 115 29.76 -13.12 16.07
N LEU A 116 29.57 -13.87 14.99
CA LEU A 116 29.21 -13.36 13.67
C LEU A 116 27.74 -13.66 13.40
N VAL A 117 26.96 -12.62 13.10
CA VAL A 117 25.55 -12.74 12.71
C VAL A 117 25.39 -12.15 11.32
N VAL A 118 24.75 -12.89 10.42
CA VAL A 118 24.35 -12.42 9.09
C VAL A 118 22.84 -12.36 9.05
N PHE A 119 22.29 -11.17 8.82
CA PHE A 119 20.86 -10.95 8.65
C PHE A 119 20.55 -10.77 7.17
N VAL A 120 19.70 -11.63 6.62
CA VAL A 120 19.27 -11.58 5.22
C VAL A 120 17.85 -11.04 5.17
N LEU A 121 17.70 -9.81 4.68
CA LEU A 121 16.40 -9.20 4.45
C LEU A 121 15.89 -9.60 3.06
N GLY A 122 14.84 -10.40 3.01
CA GLY A 122 14.14 -10.75 1.76
C GLY A 122 13.26 -9.60 1.26
N GLU A 123 12.78 -9.72 0.02
CA GLU A 123 11.90 -8.74 -0.63
C GLU A 123 10.47 -9.32 -0.81
N THR A 124 10.10 -9.77 -2.01
CA THR A 124 8.73 -10.23 -2.34
C THR A 124 8.53 -11.74 -2.18
N ALA A 125 9.44 -12.42 -1.49
CA ALA A 125 9.39 -13.88 -1.34
C ALA A 125 8.19 -14.28 -0.46
N ARG A 126 7.39 -15.27 -0.90
CA ARG A 126 6.16 -15.71 -0.19
C ARG A 126 6.22 -17.15 0.26
N ALA A 127 5.73 -17.42 1.47
CA ALA A 127 5.91 -18.70 2.16
C ALA A 127 5.27 -19.91 1.45
N ASP A 128 4.15 -19.74 0.75
CA ASP A 128 3.45 -20.83 0.06
C ASP A 128 4.18 -21.32 -1.21
N HIS A 129 5.16 -20.54 -1.71
CA HIS A 129 6.00 -20.91 -2.85
C HIS A 129 7.40 -21.37 -2.43
N PHE A 130 7.62 -21.62 -1.13
CA PHE A 130 8.87 -22.22 -0.64
C PHE A 130 8.75 -23.74 -0.67
N GLY A 131 9.68 -24.41 -1.36
CA GLY A 131 9.78 -25.87 -1.38
C GLY A 131 9.89 -26.46 0.03
N LEU A 132 10.65 -25.80 0.91
CA LEU A 132 10.75 -26.12 2.34
C LEU A 132 9.41 -26.14 3.10
N ASN A 133 8.39 -25.46 2.58
CA ASN A 133 7.04 -25.40 3.16
C ASN A 133 6.05 -26.36 2.47
N GLY A 134 6.53 -27.23 1.59
CA GLY A 134 5.70 -28.22 0.88
C GLY A 134 5.14 -27.74 -0.46
N TYR A 135 5.71 -26.68 -1.05
CA TYR A 135 5.36 -26.28 -2.42
C TYR A 135 5.68 -27.40 -3.42
N GLN A 136 4.83 -27.59 -4.44
CA GLN A 136 4.96 -28.71 -5.39
C GLN A 136 6.27 -28.68 -6.20
N ARG A 137 6.81 -27.49 -6.46
CA ARG A 137 8.11 -27.32 -7.13
C ARG A 137 9.19 -27.14 -6.07
N ASP A 138 10.35 -27.76 -6.29
CA ASP A 138 11.52 -27.53 -5.43
C ASP A 138 12.16 -26.17 -5.74
N THR A 139 11.63 -25.12 -5.11
CA THR A 139 12.11 -23.73 -5.25
C THR A 139 13.24 -23.39 -4.29
N THR A 140 13.56 -24.30 -3.35
CA THR A 140 14.59 -24.09 -2.32
C THR A 140 15.55 -25.30 -2.23
N PRO A 141 16.10 -25.80 -3.36
CA PRO A 141 16.82 -27.07 -3.38
C PRO A 141 18.08 -27.06 -2.51
N GLU A 142 18.83 -25.95 -2.50
CA GLU A 142 20.06 -25.84 -1.70
C GLU A 142 19.77 -25.80 -0.19
N LEU A 143 18.70 -25.10 0.21
CA LEU A 143 18.28 -25.09 1.61
C LEU A 143 17.72 -26.45 2.04
N SER A 144 17.00 -27.14 1.16
CA SER A 144 16.53 -28.52 1.39
C SER A 144 17.70 -29.49 1.58
N LYS A 145 18.80 -29.33 0.84
CA LYS A 145 20.03 -30.12 1.05
C LYS A 145 20.65 -29.83 2.41
N LEU A 146 20.79 -28.56 2.78
CA LEU A 146 21.29 -28.13 4.09
C LEU A 146 20.46 -28.70 5.26
N ALA A 147 19.14 -28.77 5.11
CA ALA A 147 18.25 -29.38 6.11
C ALA A 147 18.45 -30.90 6.28
N ARG A 148 18.81 -31.60 5.20
CA ARG A 148 18.92 -33.08 5.17
C ARG A 148 20.32 -33.60 5.51
N GLN A 149 21.35 -32.75 5.47
CA GLN A 149 22.72 -33.14 5.80
C GLN A 149 22.81 -33.59 7.27
N SER A 150 23.60 -34.66 7.53
CA SER A 150 23.86 -35.12 8.90
C SER A 150 24.61 -34.03 9.68
N GLY A 151 23.96 -33.45 10.68
CA GLY A 151 24.45 -32.26 11.41
C GLY A 151 23.96 -30.92 10.86
N GLY A 152 23.03 -30.91 9.90
CA GLY A 152 22.40 -29.70 9.38
C GLY A 152 21.65 -28.94 10.47
N THR A 153 21.91 -27.63 10.58
CA THR A 153 21.36 -26.75 11.62
C THR A 153 20.23 -25.85 11.11
N LEU A 154 19.73 -26.09 9.90
CA LEU A 154 18.68 -25.24 9.31
C LEU A 154 17.34 -25.44 10.04
N VAL A 155 16.84 -24.36 10.63
CA VAL A 155 15.50 -24.30 11.22
C VAL A 155 14.57 -23.55 10.27
N ASN A 156 13.52 -24.22 9.80
CA ASN A 156 12.49 -23.60 8.96
C ASN A 156 11.27 -23.18 9.81
N PHE A 157 10.76 -21.98 9.57
CA PHE A 157 9.55 -21.45 10.19
C PHE A 157 8.43 -21.33 9.15
N PRO A 158 7.54 -22.33 8.99
CA PRO A 158 6.58 -22.37 7.89
C PRO A 158 5.40 -21.40 8.06
N ARG A 159 5.22 -20.82 9.26
CA ARG A 159 4.11 -19.91 9.57
C ARG A 159 4.64 -18.61 10.17
N VAL A 160 5.02 -17.69 9.28
CA VAL A 160 5.47 -16.33 9.62
C VAL A 160 4.63 -15.34 8.82
N SER A 161 4.32 -14.20 9.44
CA SER A 161 3.59 -13.09 8.82
C SER A 161 4.46 -11.83 8.85
N SER A 162 4.39 -11.03 7.80
CA SER A 162 5.01 -9.71 7.76
C SER A 162 4.15 -8.68 8.53
N CYS A 163 4.78 -7.61 9.00
CA CYS A 163 4.08 -6.46 9.58
C CYS A 163 3.31 -5.63 8.53
N GLY A 164 3.76 -5.66 7.26
CA GLY A 164 3.11 -5.00 6.13
C GLY A 164 3.28 -5.76 4.81
N THR A 165 2.72 -5.20 3.73
CA THR A 165 2.74 -5.81 2.38
C THR A 165 3.57 -5.01 1.37
N ALA A 166 4.23 -3.94 1.83
CA ALA A 166 5.13 -3.11 1.05
C ALA A 166 6.42 -2.89 1.83
N THR A 167 7.54 -2.83 1.13
CA THR A 167 8.89 -2.64 1.69
C THR A 167 8.99 -1.35 2.50
N ALA A 168 8.35 -0.28 2.00
CA ALA A 168 8.27 1.01 2.67
C ALA A 168 7.53 0.98 4.02
N LEU A 169 6.73 -0.06 4.29
CA LEU A 169 6.04 -0.26 5.57
C LEU A 169 6.66 -1.37 6.42
N SER A 170 7.34 -2.34 5.79
CA SER A 170 7.74 -3.57 6.47
C SER A 170 9.17 -3.53 7.02
N VAL A 171 10.01 -2.66 6.47
CA VAL A 171 11.42 -2.51 6.86
C VAL A 171 11.62 -1.45 7.94
N PRO A 172 11.02 -0.23 7.82
CA PRO A 172 11.08 0.76 8.89
C PRO A 172 10.24 0.34 10.10
#